data_AF-A0A349BBC5-F1
#
_entry.id   AF-A0A349BBC5-F1
#
_cell.length_a   1.000
_cell.length_b   1.000
_cell.length_c   1.000
_cell.angle_alpha   90.00
_cell.angle_beta   90.00
_cell.angle_gamma   90.00
#
_symmetry.space_group_name_H-M   'P 1'
#
loop_
_entity.id
_entity.type
_entity.pdbx_description
1 polymer ?
#
loop_
_entity_poly.entity_id
_entity_poly.type
_entity_poly.pdbx_seq_one_letter_code
_entity_poly.pdbx_strand_id
1 'polypeptide(L)'
;MLARATKMLATLMAVLLTVEVAIRAVSAGFAEPVTWYHEIAQAKVEQIAEQEADLDYVFIGTSQTYHGIDPAVIDRRLGTRSYNAAIPAGIPPLQRRWLDDAVLPDLEVDTVVWPLSSIDLNAARPQEVAPLYDEAFEARGGPLADADRWLSARLATFRHRRTLADPRSWFEPDDPVSDAREVLHANGKRRPGRANTSDAERRRIRRDVIGDYELGGRMSEDIRRTVGALRAQGVDVVFVWLPQAPRFLDLLPDPSVDEAAEREARRLASDLDVSFIDVSEGYGNEDFSDFTHLTGEGALQLSTTVADELAELRRR
;
A
#
# COMPACT_ATOMS: atom_id res chain seq x y z
N MET A 1 -35.11 -15.92 -42.88
CA MET A 1 -34.38 -16.08 -41.60
C MET A 1 -33.51 -14.87 -41.28
N LEU A 2 -32.69 -14.39 -42.22
CA LEU A 2 -31.83 -13.21 -42.06
C LEU A 2 -32.57 -11.97 -41.50
N ALA A 3 -33.70 -11.57 -42.08
CA ALA A 3 -34.46 -10.40 -41.62
C ALA A 3 -35.01 -10.51 -40.18
N ARG A 4 -35.26 -11.73 -39.68
CA ARG A 4 -35.67 -11.93 -38.27
C ARG A 4 -34.47 -11.80 -37.34
N ALA A 5 -33.33 -12.39 -37.71
CA ALA A 5 -32.08 -12.28 -36.96
C ALA A 5 -31.61 -10.81 -36.85
N THR A 6 -31.65 -10.06 -37.96
CA THR A 6 -31.31 -8.63 -37.96
C THR A 6 -32.23 -7.82 -37.06
N LYS A 7 -33.55 -8.06 -37.11
CA LYS A 7 -34.52 -7.39 -36.21
C LYS A 7 -34.24 -7.70 -34.74
N MET A 8 -34.00 -8.97 -34.41
CA MET A 8 -33.67 -9.37 -33.03
C MET A 8 -32.39 -8.70 -32.53
N LEU A 9 -31.34 -8.66 -33.35
CA LEU A 9 -30.07 -8.00 -33.01
C LEU A 9 -30.27 -6.49 -32.80
N ALA A 10 -31.00 -5.84 -33.70
CA ALA A 10 -31.30 -4.41 -33.58
C ALA A 10 -32.11 -4.09 -32.31
N THR A 11 -33.11 -4.92 -31.99
CA THR A 11 -33.88 -4.78 -30.74
C THR A 11 -33.00 -4.98 -29.51
N LEU A 12 -32.14 -6.00 -29.49
CA LEU A 12 -31.21 -6.24 -28.38
C LEU A 12 -30.26 -5.06 -28.19
N MET A 13 -29.67 -4.55 -29.27
CA MET A 13 -28.80 -3.37 -29.23
C MET A 13 -29.53 -2.13 -28.71
N ALA A 14 -30.77 -1.90 -29.15
CA ALA A 14 -31.58 -0.78 -28.66
C ALA A 14 -31.85 -0.88 -27.15
N VAL A 15 -32.15 -2.07 -26.64
CA VAL A 15 -32.34 -2.30 -25.20
C VAL A 15 -31.04 -2.03 -24.44
N LEU A 16 -29.91 -2.58 -24.89
CA LEU A 16 -28.61 -2.38 -24.22
C LEU A 16 -28.20 -0.91 -24.19
N LEU A 17 -28.39 -0.18 -25.29
CA LEU A 17 -28.14 1.26 -25.35
C LEU A 17 -29.07 2.04 -24.41
N THR A 18 -30.34 1.65 -24.33
CA THR A 18 -31.31 2.30 -23.42
C THR A 18 -30.92 2.09 -21.97
N VAL A 19 -30.51 0.88 -21.60
CA VAL A 19 -30.01 0.57 -20.25
C VAL A 19 -28.74 1.36 -19.96
N GLU A 20 -27.77 1.37 -20.86
CA GLU A 20 -26.52 2.13 -20.71
C GLU A 20 -26.77 3.63 -20.51
N VAL A 21 -27.67 4.24 -21.30
CA VAL A 21 -28.07 5.64 -21.13
C VAL A 21 -28.75 5.87 -19.78
N ALA A 22 -29.66 4.97 -19.38
CA ALA A 22 -30.33 5.06 -18.08
C ALA A 22 -29.33 4.97 -16.92
N ILE A 23 -28.38 4.02 -16.97
CA ILE A 23 -27.33 3.88 -15.95
C ILE A 23 -26.46 5.13 -15.90
N ARG A 24 -26.01 5.66 -17.04
CA ARG A 24 -25.23 6.92 -17.07
C ARG A 24 -25.99 8.10 -16.47
N ALA A 25 -27.31 8.15 -16.64
CA ALA A 25 -28.13 9.23 -16.11
C ALA A 25 -28.24 9.16 -14.57
N VAL A 26 -28.20 7.97 -13.98
CA VAL A 26 -28.32 7.78 -12.52
C VAL A 26 -26.97 7.58 -11.82
N SER A 27 -25.91 7.21 -12.55
CA SER A 27 -24.62 6.84 -11.97
C SER A 27 -23.88 8.00 -11.30
N ALA A 28 -24.27 9.24 -11.58
CA ALA A 28 -23.75 10.40 -10.86
C ALA A 28 -24.02 10.36 -9.34
N GLY A 29 -25.00 9.55 -8.90
CA GLY A 29 -25.28 9.30 -7.48
C GLY A 29 -24.67 8.01 -6.93
N PHE A 30 -23.94 7.24 -7.74
CA PHE A 30 -23.25 6.04 -7.28
C PHE A 30 -21.86 6.40 -6.77
N ALA A 31 -21.42 5.75 -5.69
CA ALA A 31 -20.02 5.77 -5.31
C ALA A 31 -19.16 5.16 -6.42
N GLU A 32 -17.94 5.67 -6.58
CA GLU A 32 -16.99 5.07 -7.51
C GLU A 32 -16.62 3.66 -7.01
N PRO A 33 -16.61 2.66 -7.90
CA PRO A 33 -16.28 1.30 -7.48
C PRO A 33 -14.81 1.23 -7.07
N VAL A 34 -14.54 0.56 -5.94
CA VAL A 34 -13.17 0.18 -5.57
C VAL A 34 -12.65 -0.85 -6.59
N THR A 35 -11.66 -0.47 -7.39
CA THR A 35 -11.06 -1.34 -8.41
C THR A 35 -9.73 -1.96 -7.97
N TRP A 36 -9.07 -1.35 -6.98
CA TRP A 36 -7.95 -1.95 -6.26
C TRP A 36 -8.42 -2.93 -5.16
N TYR A 37 -7.47 -3.65 -4.56
CA TYR A 37 -7.78 -4.66 -3.53
C TYR A 37 -8.32 -4.08 -2.22
N HIS A 38 -8.13 -2.77 -2.00
CA HIS A 38 -8.47 -2.05 -0.79
C HIS A 38 -8.71 -0.56 -1.13
N GLU A 39 -9.65 0.07 -0.45
CA GLU A 39 -9.98 1.50 -0.58
C GLU A 39 -8.79 2.44 -0.33
N ILE A 40 -7.85 2.06 0.56
CA ILE A 40 -6.63 2.85 0.79
C ILE A 40 -5.70 2.79 -0.43
N ALA A 41 -5.60 1.64 -1.10
CA ALA A 41 -4.79 1.52 -2.31
C ALA A 41 -5.40 2.34 -3.45
N GLN A 42 -6.74 2.28 -3.61
CA GLN A 42 -7.47 3.13 -4.55
C GLN A 42 -7.20 4.61 -4.31
N ALA A 43 -7.38 5.08 -3.08
CA ALA A 43 -7.15 6.49 -2.73
C ALA A 43 -5.70 6.93 -2.96
N LYS A 44 -4.72 6.02 -2.77
CA LYS A 44 -3.31 6.32 -3.06
C LYS A 44 -3.01 6.42 -4.55
N VAL A 45 -3.56 5.55 -5.38
CA VAL A 45 -3.41 5.66 -6.84
C VAL A 45 -3.96 7.00 -7.34
N GLU A 46 -5.09 7.44 -6.82
CA GLU A 46 -5.67 8.73 -7.17
C GLU A 46 -4.78 9.89 -6.71
N GLN A 47 -4.23 9.82 -5.49
CA GLN A 47 -3.28 10.82 -5.00
C GLN A 47 -1.99 10.84 -5.84
N ILE A 48 -1.50 9.68 -6.27
CA ILE A 48 -0.31 9.54 -7.12
C ILE A 48 -0.55 10.22 -8.47
N ALA A 49 -1.70 9.98 -9.09
CA ALA A 49 -2.08 10.62 -10.36
C ALA A 49 -2.21 12.15 -10.24
N GLU A 50 -2.40 12.68 -9.03
CA GLU A 50 -2.44 14.11 -8.73
C GLU A 50 -1.06 14.69 -8.34
N GLN A 51 -0.05 13.85 -8.10
CA GLN A 51 1.31 14.32 -7.80
C GLN A 51 2.01 14.85 -9.05
N GLU A 52 3.02 15.70 -8.83
CA GLU A 52 4.03 15.92 -9.85
C GLU A 52 4.84 14.63 -10.04
N ALA A 53 5.16 14.30 -11.30
CA ALA A 53 5.79 13.03 -11.62
C ALA A 53 7.17 12.85 -10.95
N ASP A 54 7.93 13.94 -10.76
CA ASP A 54 9.32 13.89 -10.31
C ASP A 54 9.44 14.00 -8.78
N LEU A 55 9.86 12.92 -8.13
CA LEU A 55 10.02 12.83 -6.67
C LEU A 55 11.44 12.38 -6.29
N ASP A 56 12.03 13.05 -5.30
CA ASP A 56 13.30 12.61 -4.71
C ASP A 56 13.15 11.26 -4.00
N TYR A 57 12.05 11.10 -3.26
CA TYR A 57 11.82 9.92 -2.43
C TYR A 57 10.41 9.37 -2.53
N VAL A 58 10.31 8.05 -2.65
CA VAL A 58 9.07 7.33 -2.37
C VAL A 58 9.27 6.36 -1.23
N PHE A 59 8.40 6.44 -0.22
CA PHE A 59 8.39 5.53 0.92
C PHE A 59 7.44 4.37 0.66
N ILE A 60 7.95 3.14 0.75
CA ILE A 60 7.14 1.92 0.62
C ILE A 60 7.18 1.08 1.89
N GLY A 61 6.27 0.14 2.03
CA GLY A 61 6.25 -0.78 3.17
C GLY A 61 4.86 -1.06 3.70
N THR A 62 4.82 -1.61 4.91
CA THR A 62 3.59 -2.01 5.57
C THR A 62 2.87 -0.82 6.24
N SER A 63 1.90 -1.14 7.09
CA SER A 63 1.21 -0.15 7.91
C SER A 63 2.15 0.62 8.84
N GLN A 64 3.32 0.09 9.19
CA GLN A 64 4.31 0.82 10.00
C GLN A 64 4.85 2.04 9.25
N THR A 65 5.25 1.91 7.98
CA THR A 65 5.66 3.04 7.13
C THR A 65 4.49 3.97 6.85
N TYR A 66 3.32 3.40 6.52
CA TYR A 66 2.10 4.14 6.19
C TYR A 66 1.66 5.11 7.31
N HIS A 67 1.87 4.74 8.57
CA HIS A 67 1.58 5.58 9.74
C HIS A 67 2.80 6.39 10.20
N GLY A 68 4.00 5.80 10.13
CA GLY A 68 5.20 6.29 10.79
C GLY A 68 5.98 7.36 10.03
N ILE A 69 5.93 7.35 8.69
CA ILE A 69 6.69 8.30 7.87
C ILE A 69 5.79 9.42 7.34
N ASP A 70 6.19 10.65 7.62
CA ASP A 70 5.58 11.88 7.14
C ASP A 70 6.50 12.58 6.12
N PRO A 71 6.23 12.40 4.81
CA PRO A 71 7.01 13.06 3.76
C PRO A 71 7.13 14.57 3.94
N ALA A 72 6.10 15.25 4.45
CA ALA A 72 6.13 16.71 4.58
C ALA A 72 7.13 17.21 5.64
N VAL A 73 7.48 16.37 6.61
CA VAL A 73 8.54 16.65 7.59
C VAL A 73 9.92 16.52 6.93
N ILE A 74 10.10 15.46 6.14
CA ILE A 74 11.34 15.17 5.42
C ILE A 74 11.61 16.25 4.37
N ASP A 75 10.61 16.55 3.54
CA ASP A 75 10.67 17.55 2.48
C ASP A 75 11.03 18.94 2.98
N ARG A 76 10.41 19.37 4.08
CA ARG A 76 10.73 20.66 4.70
C ARG A 76 12.18 20.73 5.18
N ARG A 77 12.73 19.61 5.65
CA ARG A 77 14.07 19.55 6.24
C ARG A 77 15.16 19.45 5.17
N LEU A 78 14.88 18.71 4.09
CA LEU A 78 15.86 18.42 3.05
C LEU A 78 15.72 19.30 1.80
N GLY A 79 14.61 20.02 1.66
CA GLY A 79 14.27 20.75 0.45
C GLY A 79 13.96 19.81 -0.72
N THR A 80 13.28 18.70 -0.44
CA THR A 80 12.94 17.62 -1.38
C THR A 80 11.45 17.54 -1.64
N ARG A 81 11.04 16.65 -2.56
CA ARG A 81 9.66 16.21 -2.74
C ARG A 81 9.57 14.71 -2.52
N SER A 82 8.62 14.29 -1.70
CA SER A 82 8.47 12.89 -1.38
C SER A 82 7.02 12.46 -1.25
N TYR A 83 6.75 11.17 -1.45
CA TYR A 83 5.43 10.59 -1.27
C TYR A 83 5.47 9.29 -0.46
N ASN A 84 4.51 9.10 0.45
CA ASN A 84 4.35 7.86 1.18
C ASN A 84 3.41 6.92 0.41
N ALA A 85 3.98 6.01 -0.38
CA ALA A 85 3.27 4.99 -1.14
C ALA A 85 3.03 3.69 -0.34
N ALA A 86 3.40 3.62 0.95
CA ALA A 86 3.16 2.43 1.76
C ALA A 86 1.66 2.15 1.92
N ILE A 87 1.31 0.87 1.99
CA ILE A 87 -0.09 0.39 2.05
C ILE A 87 -0.31 -0.53 3.25
N PRO A 88 -1.53 -0.62 3.79
CA PRO A 88 -1.85 -1.58 4.84
C PRO A 88 -1.47 -3.00 4.42
N ALA A 89 -0.73 -3.69 5.29
CA ALA A 89 -0.20 -5.03 5.03
C ALA A 89 0.62 -5.13 3.72
N GLY A 90 1.29 -4.04 3.32
CA GLY A 90 2.27 -3.99 2.24
C GLY A 90 3.53 -4.80 2.51
N ILE A 91 3.39 -6.12 2.61
CA ILE A 91 4.49 -7.07 2.80
C ILE A 91 5.33 -7.22 1.53
N PRO A 92 6.59 -7.69 1.60
CA PRO A 92 7.47 -7.73 0.44
C PRO A 92 6.91 -8.40 -0.83
N PRO A 93 6.20 -9.54 -0.77
CA PRO A 93 5.58 -10.14 -1.95
C PRO A 93 4.54 -9.25 -2.65
N LEU A 94 3.94 -8.29 -1.93
CA LEU A 94 2.99 -7.32 -2.46
C LEU A 94 3.69 -6.06 -2.98
N GLN A 95 4.76 -5.61 -2.30
CA GLN A 95 5.44 -4.35 -2.64
C GLN A 95 5.90 -4.26 -4.08
N ARG A 96 6.45 -5.35 -4.64
CA ARG A 96 6.87 -5.34 -6.03
C ARG A 96 5.73 -5.00 -6.99
N ARG A 97 4.62 -5.72 -6.85
CA ARG A 97 3.46 -5.56 -7.73
C ARG A 97 2.86 -4.17 -7.56
N TRP A 98 2.73 -3.72 -6.32
CA TRP A 98 2.26 -2.38 -6.02
C TRP A 98 3.14 -1.28 -6.68
N LEU A 99 4.46 -1.42 -6.60
CA LEU A 99 5.38 -0.51 -7.27
C LEU A 99 5.21 -0.53 -8.79
N ASP A 100 5.23 -1.72 -9.39
CA ASP A 100 5.19 -1.93 -10.84
C ASP A 100 3.83 -1.49 -11.45
N ASP A 101 2.72 -1.72 -10.74
CA ASP A 101 1.37 -1.50 -11.27
C ASP A 101 0.81 -0.11 -10.96
N ALA A 102 1.24 0.55 -9.88
CA ALA A 102 0.56 1.73 -9.35
C ALA A 102 1.45 2.92 -8.99
N VAL A 103 2.73 2.71 -8.69
CA VAL A 103 3.61 3.78 -8.20
C VAL A 103 4.52 4.29 -9.32
N LEU A 104 5.36 3.41 -9.86
CA LEU A 104 6.37 3.77 -10.86
C LEU A 104 5.81 4.08 -12.26
N PRO A 105 4.60 3.64 -12.67
CA PRO A 105 4.05 4.07 -13.95
C PRO A 105 3.79 5.58 -14.06
N ASP A 106 3.46 6.22 -12.94
CA ASP A 106 3.03 7.62 -12.90
C ASP A 106 4.05 8.54 -12.20
N LEU A 107 5.10 7.98 -11.60
CA LEU A 107 6.14 8.71 -10.87
C LEU A 107 7.55 8.35 -11.39
N GLU A 108 8.33 9.39 -11.66
CA GLU A 108 9.78 9.35 -11.77
C GLU A 108 10.39 9.53 -10.37
N VAL A 109 11.15 8.54 -9.90
CA VAL A 109 11.63 8.50 -8.52
C VAL A 109 13.14 8.27 -8.50
N ASP A 110 13.88 9.12 -7.80
CA ASP A 110 15.32 8.94 -7.63
C ASP A 110 15.64 7.81 -6.64
N THR A 111 14.98 7.82 -5.48
CA THR A 111 15.26 6.88 -4.39
C THR A 111 13.98 6.30 -3.79
N VAL A 112 13.91 4.98 -3.71
CA VAL A 112 12.90 4.27 -2.89
C VAL A 112 13.47 4.04 -1.50
N VAL A 113 12.81 4.61 -0.50
CA VAL A 113 13.11 4.35 0.91
C VAL A 113 12.16 3.25 1.37
N TRP A 114 12.72 2.12 1.80
CA TRP A 114 11.97 0.97 2.26
C TRP A 114 12.23 0.71 3.73
N PRO A 115 11.39 1.27 4.63
CA PRO A 115 11.46 0.91 6.03
C PRO A 115 11.05 -0.54 6.26
N LEU A 116 11.85 -1.24 7.08
CA LEU A 116 11.74 -2.65 7.41
C LEU A 116 11.71 -2.85 8.92
N SER A 117 11.13 -3.97 9.31
CA SER A 117 11.04 -4.46 10.69
C SER A 117 11.08 -5.98 10.73
N SER A 118 11.02 -6.55 11.94
CA SER A 118 10.79 -7.98 12.11
C SER A 118 9.47 -8.46 11.50
N ILE A 119 8.46 -7.59 11.33
CA ILE A 119 7.20 -7.94 10.66
C ILE A 119 7.40 -8.21 9.16
N ASP A 120 8.29 -7.45 8.51
CA ASP A 120 8.53 -7.53 7.06
C ASP A 120 9.33 -8.78 6.67
N LEU A 121 10.04 -9.35 7.64
CA LEU A 121 10.88 -10.54 7.45
C LEU A 121 10.24 -11.83 8.00
N ASN A 122 8.98 -11.79 8.42
CA ASN A 122 8.26 -12.97 8.89
C ASN A 122 7.63 -13.75 7.72
N ALA A 123 8.28 -14.83 7.28
CA ALA A 123 7.82 -15.73 6.22
C ALA A 123 6.54 -16.51 6.58
N ALA A 124 6.29 -16.75 7.87
CA ALA A 124 5.12 -17.49 8.35
C ALA A 124 3.85 -16.62 8.42
N ARG A 125 3.98 -15.29 8.21
CA ARG A 125 2.84 -14.38 8.26
C ARG A 125 1.79 -14.77 7.20
N PRO A 126 0.49 -14.78 7.53
CA PRO A 126 -0.57 -14.99 6.54
C PRO A 126 -0.46 -14.01 5.37
N GLN A 127 -0.47 -14.55 4.15
CA GLN A 127 -0.30 -13.81 2.90
C GLN A 127 -1.63 -13.44 2.24
N GLU A 128 -2.72 -13.36 3.00
CA GLU A 128 -4.09 -13.25 2.46
C GLU A 128 -4.30 -12.03 1.54
N VAL A 129 -3.53 -10.97 1.74
CA VAL A 129 -3.61 -9.74 0.94
C VAL A 129 -3.04 -9.92 -0.47
N ALA A 130 -2.05 -10.81 -0.65
CA ALA A 130 -1.41 -11.02 -1.94
C ALA A 130 -2.37 -11.62 -2.99
N PRO A 131 -3.19 -12.66 -2.69
CA PRO A 131 -4.24 -13.13 -3.58
C PRO A 131 -5.33 -12.08 -3.84
N LEU A 132 -5.76 -11.33 -2.81
CA LEU A 132 -6.74 -10.25 -2.99
C LEU A 132 -6.25 -9.19 -3.97
N TYR A 133 -4.94 -8.89 -3.94
CA TYR A 133 -4.30 -8.05 -4.93
C TYR A 133 -4.36 -8.65 -6.33
N ASP A 134 -3.97 -9.91 -6.50
CA ASP A 134 -3.99 -10.57 -7.83
C ASP A 134 -5.40 -10.67 -8.44
N GLU A 135 -6.44 -10.68 -7.59
CA GLU A 135 -7.84 -10.71 -8.01
C GLU A 135 -8.45 -9.31 -8.24
N ALA A 136 -7.76 -8.25 -7.81
CA ALA A 136 -8.23 -6.88 -7.96
C ALA A 136 -8.42 -6.51 -9.44
N PHE A 137 -9.39 -5.63 -9.72
CA PHE A 137 -9.78 -5.31 -11.08
C PHE A 137 -8.64 -4.68 -11.89
N GLU A 138 -7.87 -3.79 -11.26
CA GLU A 138 -6.72 -3.14 -11.91
C GLU A 138 -5.53 -4.07 -12.05
N ALA A 139 -5.18 -4.84 -11.01
CA ALA A 139 -3.96 -5.66 -11.00
C ALA A 139 -4.05 -6.97 -11.77
N ARG A 140 -5.23 -7.58 -11.89
CA ARG A 140 -5.36 -8.89 -12.54
C ARG A 140 -4.97 -8.84 -14.03
N GLY A 141 -4.18 -9.82 -14.46
CA GLY A 141 -3.68 -9.92 -15.84
C GLY A 141 -4.54 -10.77 -16.77
N GLY A 142 -4.26 -10.66 -18.08
CA GLY A 142 -4.77 -11.58 -19.11
C GLY A 142 -5.92 -11.01 -19.96
N PRO A 143 -6.23 -11.67 -21.09
CA PRO A 143 -7.09 -11.11 -22.13
C PRO A 143 -8.53 -10.82 -21.68
N LEU A 144 -9.05 -11.60 -20.73
CA LEU A 144 -10.38 -11.37 -20.15
C LEU A 144 -10.38 -10.16 -19.20
N ALA A 145 -9.30 -9.96 -18.45
CA ALA A 145 -9.13 -8.79 -17.60
C ALA A 145 -9.02 -7.52 -18.44
N ASP A 146 -8.25 -7.57 -19.53
CA ASP A 146 -8.10 -6.47 -20.49
C ASP A 146 -9.44 -6.11 -21.16
N ALA A 147 -10.22 -7.12 -21.55
CA ALA A 147 -11.55 -6.89 -22.11
C ALA A 147 -12.51 -6.26 -21.07
N ASP A 148 -12.48 -6.72 -19.82
CA ASP A 148 -13.31 -6.15 -18.75
C ASP A 148 -12.89 -4.70 -18.42
N ARG A 149 -11.58 -4.39 -18.36
CA ARG A 149 -11.05 -3.01 -18.27
C ARG A 149 -11.52 -2.14 -19.43
N TRP A 150 -11.39 -2.63 -20.66
CA TRP A 150 -11.82 -1.91 -21.86
C TRP A 150 -13.33 -1.61 -21.84
N LEU A 151 -14.14 -2.57 -21.41
CA LEU A 151 -15.60 -2.43 -21.28
C LEU A 151 -15.96 -1.46 -20.15
N SER A 152 -15.39 -1.58 -18.94
CA SER A 152 -15.66 -0.67 -17.82
C SER A 152 -15.21 0.78 -18.10
N ALA A 153 -14.16 0.97 -18.90
CA ALA A 153 -13.75 2.29 -19.35
C ALA A 153 -14.78 2.96 -20.27
N ARG A 154 -15.60 2.17 -20.99
CA ARG A 154 -16.53 2.65 -22.03
C ARG A 154 -18.01 2.54 -21.66
N LEU A 155 -18.38 1.62 -20.77
CA LEU A 155 -19.76 1.28 -20.46
C LEU A 155 -19.99 1.40 -18.95
N ALA A 156 -20.91 2.29 -18.57
CA ALA A 156 -21.32 2.50 -17.18
C ALA A 156 -21.97 1.25 -16.59
N THR A 157 -22.68 0.48 -17.40
CA THR A 157 -23.23 -0.85 -17.01
C THR A 157 -22.15 -1.82 -16.55
N PHE A 158 -21.00 -1.86 -17.22
CA PHE A 158 -19.87 -2.69 -16.81
C PHE A 158 -19.12 -2.12 -15.61
N ARG A 159 -18.91 -0.80 -15.59
CA ARG A 159 -18.26 -0.10 -14.48
C ARG A 159 -18.97 -0.31 -13.15
N HIS A 160 -20.29 -0.08 -13.14
CA HIS A 160 -21.11 -0.16 -11.93
C HIS A 160 -21.79 -1.52 -11.75
N ARG A 161 -21.35 -2.59 -12.43
CA ARG A 161 -22.02 -3.91 -12.39
C ARG A 161 -22.21 -4.47 -10.98
N ARG A 162 -21.30 -4.18 -10.04
CA ARG A 162 -21.39 -4.60 -8.63
C ARG A 162 -22.48 -3.82 -7.90
N THR A 163 -22.48 -2.49 -8.02
CA THR A 163 -23.54 -1.61 -7.51
C THR A 163 -24.90 -2.04 -8.08
N LEU A 164 -24.97 -2.29 -9.39
CA LEU A 164 -26.20 -2.73 -10.05
C LEU A 164 -26.70 -4.11 -9.58
N ALA A 165 -25.80 -4.97 -9.11
CA ALA A 165 -26.15 -6.28 -8.56
C ALA A 165 -26.59 -6.23 -7.09
N ASP A 166 -26.32 -5.13 -6.38
CA ASP A 166 -26.75 -4.91 -5.00
C ASP A 166 -27.68 -3.68 -4.89
N PRO A 167 -29.01 -3.88 -4.95
CA PRO A 167 -29.97 -2.79 -4.85
C PRO A 167 -29.88 -1.97 -3.56
N ARG A 168 -29.26 -2.48 -2.48
CA ARG A 168 -29.10 -1.73 -1.22
C ARG A 168 -28.16 -0.55 -1.41
N SER A 169 -27.08 -0.74 -2.17
CA SER A 169 -26.10 0.30 -2.50
C SER A 169 -26.68 1.50 -3.27
N TRP A 170 -27.90 1.38 -3.82
CA TRP A 170 -28.56 2.46 -4.55
C TRP A 170 -29.23 3.48 -3.62
N PHE A 171 -29.53 3.08 -2.38
CA PHE A 171 -30.22 3.91 -1.39
C PHE A 171 -29.31 4.33 -0.24
N GLU A 172 -28.30 3.52 0.05
CA GLU A 172 -27.27 3.78 1.05
C GLU A 172 -25.90 3.68 0.35
N PRO A 173 -25.53 4.68 -0.46
CA PRO A 173 -24.24 4.67 -1.11
C PRO A 173 -23.14 4.80 -0.06
N ASP A 174 -22.44 3.70 0.19
CA ASP A 174 -21.18 3.70 0.91
C ASP A 174 -20.08 4.12 -0.06
N ASP A 175 -19.30 5.15 0.32
CA ASP A 175 -18.14 5.62 -0.45
C ASP A 175 -16.86 5.35 0.34
N PRO A 176 -16.41 4.09 0.37
CA PRO A 176 -15.24 3.70 1.15
C PRO A 176 -13.96 4.40 0.67
N VAL A 177 -13.92 4.88 -0.58
CA VAL A 177 -12.79 5.63 -1.11
C VAL A 177 -12.76 7.04 -0.55
N SER A 178 -13.92 7.71 -0.44
CA SER A 178 -14.02 8.99 0.25
C SER A 178 -13.56 8.85 1.71
N ASP A 179 -14.04 7.84 2.43
CA ASP A 179 -13.63 7.56 3.82
C ASP A 179 -12.12 7.28 3.92
N ALA A 180 -11.56 6.55 2.95
CA ALA A 180 -10.13 6.33 2.82
C ALA A 180 -9.34 7.64 2.63
N ARG A 181 -9.83 8.55 1.78
CA ARG A 181 -9.19 9.86 1.56
C ARG A 181 -9.24 10.73 2.82
N GLU A 182 -10.33 10.68 3.59
CA GLU A 182 -10.44 11.45 4.84
C GLU A 182 -9.39 11.07 5.88
N VAL A 183 -8.98 9.79 5.92
CA VAL A 183 -7.92 9.31 6.83
C VAL A 183 -6.51 9.47 6.25
N LEU A 184 -6.36 9.96 5.02
CA LEU A 184 -5.08 10.22 4.39
C LEU A 184 -4.72 11.71 4.44
N HIS A 185 -3.43 12.00 4.52
CA HIS A 185 -2.87 13.29 4.15
C HIS A 185 -2.58 13.30 2.64
N ALA A 186 -2.43 14.48 2.05
CA ALA A 186 -2.12 14.63 0.61
C ALA A 186 -0.78 13.96 0.22
N ASN A 187 0.14 13.80 1.17
CA ASN A 187 1.42 13.11 0.97
C ASN A 187 1.35 11.59 1.22
N GLY A 188 0.15 11.01 1.28
CA GLY A 188 -0.05 9.56 1.43
C GLY A 188 0.08 9.01 2.85
N LYS A 189 0.52 9.81 3.83
CA LYS A 189 0.56 9.38 5.24
C LYS A 189 -0.84 9.20 5.81
N ARG A 190 -1.07 8.17 6.64
CA ARG A 190 -2.30 8.07 7.42
C ARG A 190 -2.35 9.09 8.56
N ARG A 191 -3.53 9.65 8.80
CA ARG A 191 -3.85 10.33 10.05
C ARG A 191 -3.79 9.35 11.23
N PRO A 192 -3.28 9.79 12.40
CA PRO A 192 -3.23 8.93 13.59
C PRO A 192 -4.61 8.36 13.93
N GLY A 193 -4.65 7.05 14.16
CA GLY A 193 -5.84 6.36 14.63
C GLY A 193 -6.07 6.55 16.14
N ARG A 194 -7.17 6.00 16.64
CA ARG A 194 -7.37 5.88 18.09
C ARG A 194 -6.43 4.82 18.65
N ALA A 195 -5.85 5.10 19.81
CA ALA A 195 -5.03 4.12 20.50
C ALA A 195 -5.83 2.85 20.82
N ASN A 196 -5.23 1.69 20.61
CA ASN A 196 -5.84 0.39 20.89
C ASN A 196 -4.79 -0.59 21.41
N THR A 197 -4.76 -0.75 22.72
CA THR A 197 -3.85 -1.68 23.41
C THR A 197 -4.63 -2.76 24.14
N SER A 198 -5.82 -3.10 23.62
CA SER A 198 -6.71 -4.08 24.23
C SER A 198 -6.18 -5.50 24.11
N ASP A 199 -6.65 -6.40 24.97
CA ASP A 199 -6.31 -7.83 24.86
C ASP A 199 -6.79 -8.47 23.55
N ALA A 200 -7.87 -7.96 22.96
CA ALA A 200 -8.35 -8.41 21.66
C ALA A 200 -7.33 -8.08 20.57
N GLU A 201 -6.79 -6.87 20.59
CA GLU A 201 -5.73 -6.43 19.67
C GLU A 201 -4.45 -7.23 19.88
N ARG A 202 -4.04 -7.44 21.14
CA ARG A 202 -2.89 -8.28 21.49
C ARG A 202 -3.02 -9.69 20.89
N ARG A 203 -4.19 -10.32 21.00
CA ARG A 203 -4.46 -11.64 20.42
C ARG A 203 -4.42 -11.62 18.89
N ARG A 204 -4.96 -10.57 18.28
CA ARG A 204 -4.92 -10.36 16.83
C ARG A 204 -3.48 -10.29 16.34
N ILE A 205 -2.63 -9.44 16.92
CA ILE A 205 -1.21 -9.30 16.54
C ILE A 205 -0.45 -10.62 16.70
N ARG A 206 -0.64 -11.31 17.83
CA ARG A 206 0.02 -12.61 18.04
C ARG A 206 -0.36 -13.63 16.97
N ARG A 207 -1.61 -13.65 16.51
CA ARG A 207 -2.10 -14.60 15.50
C ARG A 207 -1.73 -14.19 14.07
N ASP A 208 -1.96 -12.92 13.71
CA ASP A 208 -2.00 -12.45 12.33
C ASP A 208 -0.69 -11.77 11.87
N VAL A 209 0.15 -11.35 12.82
CA VAL A 209 1.42 -10.66 12.54
C VAL A 209 2.61 -11.51 12.94
N ILE A 210 2.57 -12.10 14.15
CA ILE A 210 3.67 -12.90 14.70
C ILE A 210 3.53 -14.36 14.24
N GLY A 211 2.40 -15.00 14.54
CA GLY A 211 2.12 -16.39 14.16
C GLY A 211 3.24 -17.35 14.59
N ASP A 212 3.51 -18.34 13.75
CA ASP A 212 4.63 -19.28 13.89
C ASP A 212 5.91 -18.69 13.27
N TYR A 213 6.34 -17.53 13.79
CA TYR A 213 7.38 -16.68 13.18
C TYR A 213 8.52 -17.47 12.52
N GLU A 214 8.75 -17.21 11.25
CA GLU A 214 9.85 -17.80 10.47
C GLU A 214 10.63 -16.68 9.80
N LEU A 215 11.93 -16.58 10.08
CA LEU A 215 12.75 -15.50 9.56
C LEU A 215 13.12 -15.71 8.08
N GLY A 216 12.89 -14.70 7.26
CA GLY A 216 13.39 -14.58 5.90
C GLY A 216 12.57 -15.34 4.86
N GLY A 217 13.13 -16.44 4.32
CA GLY A 217 12.51 -17.25 3.28
C GLY A 217 12.02 -16.43 2.08
N ARG A 218 10.75 -16.62 1.72
CA ARG A 218 10.10 -15.90 0.61
C ARG A 218 10.16 -14.37 0.78
N MET A 219 10.12 -13.84 2.01
CA MET A 219 10.18 -12.39 2.23
C MET A 219 11.51 -11.82 1.76
N SER A 220 12.63 -12.42 2.19
CA SER A 220 13.97 -12.01 1.76
C SER A 220 14.16 -12.18 0.24
N GLU A 221 13.60 -13.24 -0.36
CA GLU A 221 13.64 -13.44 -1.82
C GLU A 221 12.85 -12.36 -2.58
N ASP A 222 11.66 -11.98 -2.10
CA ASP A 222 10.85 -10.92 -2.67
C ASP A 222 11.54 -9.55 -2.53
N ILE A 223 12.16 -9.24 -1.39
CA ILE A 223 12.99 -8.04 -1.21
C ILE A 223 14.10 -7.99 -2.27
N ARG A 224 14.90 -9.06 -2.42
CA ARG A 224 15.98 -9.11 -3.43
C ARG A 224 15.46 -8.87 -4.84
N ARG A 225 14.32 -9.48 -5.20
CA ARG A 225 13.71 -9.30 -6.52
C ARG A 225 13.23 -7.87 -6.76
N THR A 226 12.62 -7.24 -5.76
CA THR A 226 12.16 -5.85 -5.85
C THR A 226 13.33 -4.89 -5.98
N VAL A 227 14.36 -5.02 -5.12
CA VAL A 227 15.56 -4.16 -5.20
C VAL A 227 16.28 -4.32 -6.53
N GLY A 228 16.44 -5.55 -7.02
CA GLY A 228 17.04 -5.79 -8.34
C GLY A 228 16.26 -5.13 -9.49
N ALA A 229 14.92 -5.14 -9.41
CA ALA A 229 14.06 -4.49 -10.40
C ALA A 229 14.13 -2.95 -10.35
N LEU A 230 14.20 -2.36 -9.15
CA LEU A 230 14.37 -0.92 -8.96
C LEU A 230 15.73 -0.45 -9.48
N ARG A 231 16.82 -1.13 -9.11
CA ARG A 231 18.16 -0.80 -9.58
C ARG A 231 18.31 -0.92 -11.10
N ALA A 232 17.64 -1.91 -11.71
CA ALA A 232 17.62 -2.05 -13.17
C ALA A 232 16.94 -0.87 -13.89
N GLN A 233 16.10 -0.12 -13.18
CA GLN A 233 15.47 1.12 -13.65
C GLN A 233 16.26 2.38 -13.29
N GLY A 234 17.42 2.23 -12.63
CA GLY A 234 18.23 3.36 -12.15
C GLY A 234 17.71 4.00 -10.86
N VAL A 235 16.78 3.35 -10.16
CA VAL A 235 16.23 3.83 -8.88
C VAL A 235 17.09 3.31 -7.74
N ASP A 236 17.59 4.21 -6.90
CA ASP A 236 18.34 3.87 -5.70
C ASP A 236 17.41 3.32 -4.61
N VAL A 237 17.95 2.47 -3.74
CA VAL A 237 17.18 1.90 -2.62
C VAL A 237 17.92 2.14 -1.32
N VAL A 238 17.17 2.58 -0.30
CA VAL A 238 17.65 2.73 1.07
C VAL A 238 16.75 1.92 2.01
N PHE A 239 17.35 1.03 2.80
CA PHE A 239 16.66 0.35 3.88
C PHE A 239 16.70 1.18 5.16
N VAL A 240 15.58 1.23 5.87
CA VAL A 240 15.45 1.91 7.17
C VAL A 240 14.92 0.92 8.20
N TRP A 241 15.71 0.57 9.21
CA TRP A 241 15.23 -0.29 10.29
C TRP A 241 14.36 0.50 11.27
N LEU A 242 13.09 0.11 11.39
CA LEU A 242 12.08 0.85 12.14
C LEU A 242 12.08 0.51 13.64
N PRO A 243 11.73 1.49 14.50
CA PRO A 243 11.50 1.21 15.91
C PRO A 243 10.29 0.29 16.11
N GLN A 244 10.39 -0.61 17.09
CA GLN A 244 9.29 -1.46 17.52
C GLN A 244 8.78 -1.02 18.89
N ALA A 245 7.47 -1.14 19.11
CA ALA A 245 6.90 -0.88 20.42
C ALA A 245 7.45 -1.92 21.42
N PRO A 246 7.94 -1.52 22.61
CA PRO A 246 8.38 -2.49 23.62
C PRO A 246 7.32 -3.56 23.91
N ARG A 247 6.04 -3.16 23.96
CA ARG A 247 4.91 -4.08 24.14
C ARG A 247 4.71 -5.10 23.01
N PHE A 248 5.21 -4.85 21.81
CA PHE A 248 5.20 -5.80 20.69
C PHE A 248 6.35 -6.77 20.78
N LEU A 249 7.53 -6.30 21.18
CA LEU A 249 8.68 -7.16 21.46
C LEU A 249 8.32 -8.19 22.55
N ASP A 250 7.54 -7.80 23.57
CA ASP A 250 6.98 -8.70 24.58
C ASP A 250 6.03 -9.79 24.02
N LEU A 251 5.56 -9.66 22.78
CA LEU A 251 4.71 -10.65 22.12
C LEU A 251 5.49 -11.66 21.28
N LEU A 252 6.74 -11.37 20.94
CA LEU A 252 7.57 -12.26 20.15
C LEU A 252 7.82 -13.57 20.91
N PRO A 253 8.03 -14.70 20.19
CA PRO A 253 8.34 -15.98 20.84
C PRO A 253 9.62 -15.92 21.68
N ASP A 254 10.61 -15.15 21.22
CA ASP A 254 11.89 -14.92 21.87
C ASP A 254 12.39 -13.50 21.50
N PRO A 255 12.94 -12.70 22.44
CA PRO A 255 13.47 -11.37 22.14
C PRO A 255 14.54 -11.35 21.03
N SER A 256 15.31 -12.43 20.88
CA SER A 256 16.34 -12.56 19.84
C SER A 256 15.78 -12.63 18.42
N VAL A 257 14.46 -12.81 18.25
CA VAL A 257 13.79 -12.79 16.94
C VAL A 257 13.96 -11.43 16.27
N ASP A 258 13.76 -10.33 17.01
CA ASP A 258 13.88 -8.98 16.45
C ASP A 258 15.33 -8.69 16.05
N GLU A 259 16.29 -9.01 16.93
CA GLU A 259 17.71 -8.89 16.62
C GLU A 259 18.14 -9.77 15.43
N ALA A 260 17.58 -10.96 15.29
CA ALA A 260 17.85 -11.85 14.17
C ALA A 260 17.30 -11.28 12.86
N ALA A 261 16.11 -10.67 12.92
CA ALA A 261 15.51 -9.99 11.79
C ALA A 261 16.32 -8.76 11.37
N GLU A 262 16.78 -7.95 12.32
CA GLU A 262 17.68 -6.82 12.02
C GLU A 262 18.97 -7.28 11.35
N ARG A 263 19.61 -8.34 11.89
CA ARG A 263 20.82 -8.93 11.28
C ARG A 263 20.56 -9.41 9.85
N GLU A 264 19.40 -10.01 9.58
CA GLU A 264 19.01 -10.40 8.23
C GLU A 264 18.78 -9.17 7.33
N ALA A 265 18.16 -8.11 7.83
CA ALA A 265 17.97 -6.86 7.07
C ALA A 265 19.32 -6.20 6.71
N ARG A 266 20.27 -6.14 7.66
CA ARG A 266 21.64 -5.65 7.41
C ARG A 266 22.39 -6.52 6.41
N ARG A 267 22.24 -7.85 6.51
CA ARG A 267 22.83 -8.78 5.55
C ARG A 267 22.24 -8.57 4.16
N LEU A 268 20.92 -8.43 4.04
CA LEU A 268 20.26 -8.09 2.78
C LEU A 268 20.79 -6.78 2.20
N ALA A 269 20.95 -5.75 3.03
CA ALA A 269 21.50 -4.47 2.59
C ALA A 269 22.92 -4.62 2.02
N SER A 270 23.78 -5.35 2.72
CA SER A 270 25.15 -5.63 2.28
C SER A 270 25.18 -6.48 1.01
N ASP A 271 24.37 -7.54 0.91
CA ASP A 271 24.32 -8.44 -0.24
C ASP A 271 23.81 -7.72 -1.50
N LEU A 272 22.89 -6.77 -1.32
CA LEU A 272 22.27 -6.00 -2.39
C LEU A 272 22.97 -4.69 -2.69
N ASP A 273 24.03 -4.35 -1.94
CA ASP A 273 24.76 -3.08 -2.05
C ASP A 273 23.81 -1.88 -2.00
N VAL A 274 22.98 -1.85 -0.95
CA VAL A 274 22.06 -0.74 -0.65
C VAL A 274 22.39 -0.15 0.71
N SER A 275 22.07 1.14 0.88
CA SER A 275 22.30 1.82 2.16
C SER A 275 21.35 1.30 3.24
N PHE A 276 21.84 1.25 4.48
CA PHE A 276 21.07 0.83 5.65
C PHE A 276 21.15 1.89 6.73
N ILE A 277 20.00 2.41 7.13
CA ILE A 277 19.84 3.38 8.21
C ILE A 277 19.13 2.67 9.36
N ASP A 278 19.64 2.83 10.58
CA ASP A 278 19.01 2.32 11.79
C ASP A 278 18.43 3.47 12.60
N VAL A 279 17.11 3.48 12.77
CA VAL A 279 16.39 4.50 13.57
C VAL A 279 15.54 3.82 14.65
N SER A 280 15.93 2.63 15.08
CA SER A 280 15.13 1.82 16.01
C SER A 280 15.19 2.27 17.47
N GLU A 281 16.20 3.04 17.85
CA GLU A 281 16.43 3.48 19.24
C GLU A 281 15.65 4.76 19.61
N GLY A 282 15.40 4.93 20.92
CA GLY A 282 14.81 6.16 21.46
C GLY A 282 13.28 6.23 21.45
N TYR A 283 12.61 5.08 21.37
CA TYR A 283 11.15 4.98 21.37
C TYR A 283 10.63 4.17 22.56
N GLY A 284 9.69 4.75 23.29
CA GLY A 284 8.94 4.13 24.37
C GLY A 284 7.57 3.63 23.92
N ASN A 285 6.80 3.03 24.83
CA ASN A 285 5.45 2.55 24.53
C ASN A 285 4.47 3.70 24.24
N GLU A 286 4.74 4.88 24.79
CA GLU A 286 4.02 6.15 24.60
C GLU A 286 4.09 6.68 23.16
N ASP A 287 5.13 6.31 22.42
CA ASP A 287 5.30 6.68 21.02
C ASP A 287 4.44 5.84 20.08
N PHE A 288 3.75 4.82 20.59
CA PHE A 288 2.89 3.92 19.83
C PHE A 288 1.44 3.98 20.29
N SER A 289 0.54 4.07 19.31
CA SER A 289 -0.91 4.05 19.50
C SER A 289 -1.44 2.63 19.78
N ASP A 290 -0.76 1.62 19.27
CA ASP A 290 -1.06 0.21 19.50
C ASP A 290 0.25 -0.59 19.61
N PHE A 291 0.25 -1.87 19.24
CA PHE A 291 1.45 -2.70 19.28
C PHE A 291 2.42 -2.39 18.14
N THR A 292 2.00 -1.79 17.04
CA THR A 292 2.83 -1.69 15.82
C THR A 292 2.92 -0.28 15.24
N HIS A 293 1.96 0.60 15.51
CA HIS A 293 1.82 1.89 14.84
C HIS A 293 2.17 3.05 15.77
N LEU A 294 3.05 3.93 15.29
CA LEU A 294 3.42 5.16 15.99
C LEU A 294 2.22 6.10 16.18
N THR A 295 2.27 6.89 17.24
CA THR A 295 1.42 8.07 17.42
C THR A 295 1.83 9.18 16.45
N GLY A 296 1.07 10.28 16.41
CA GLY A 296 1.46 11.45 15.62
C GLY A 296 2.82 12.04 16.06
N GLU A 297 3.12 12.02 17.35
CA GLU A 297 4.38 12.50 17.92
C GLU A 297 5.54 11.55 17.60
N GLY A 298 5.35 10.24 17.80
CA GLY A 298 6.35 9.23 17.43
C GLY A 298 6.68 9.24 15.92
N ALA A 299 5.67 9.42 15.07
CA ALA A 299 5.86 9.55 13.62
C ALA A 299 6.62 10.83 13.24
N LEU A 300 6.39 11.95 13.94
CA LEU A 300 7.14 13.19 13.74
C LEU A 300 8.62 13.02 14.13
N GLN A 301 8.89 12.38 15.26
CA GLN A 301 10.25 12.04 15.70
C GLN A 301 10.93 11.14 14.67
N LEU A 302 10.29 10.04 14.26
CA LEU A 302 10.83 9.12 13.25
C LEU A 302 11.16 9.83 11.94
N SER A 303 10.21 10.62 11.41
CA SER A 303 10.41 11.32 10.14
C SER A 303 11.55 12.35 10.22
N THR A 304 11.75 12.96 11.39
CA THR A 304 12.87 13.88 11.63
C THR A 304 14.20 13.15 11.62
N THR A 305 14.31 12.04 12.34
CA THR A 305 15.53 11.22 12.37
C THR A 305 15.86 10.67 10.98
N VAL A 306 14.87 10.12 10.28
CA VAL A 306 15.07 9.61 8.90
C VAL A 306 15.55 10.70 7.96
N ALA A 307 15.01 11.92 8.06
CA ALA A 307 15.49 13.05 7.27
C ALA A 307 16.96 13.38 7.56
N ASP A 308 17.37 13.41 8.84
CA ASP A 308 18.76 13.68 9.22
C ASP A 308 19.73 12.64 8.67
N GLU A 309 19.36 11.36 8.74
CA GLU A 309 20.15 10.25 8.23
C GLU A 309 20.24 10.26 6.70
N LEU A 310 19.13 10.56 5.99
CA LEU A 310 19.15 10.75 4.54
C LEU A 310 20.02 11.95 4.13
N ALA A 311 20.00 13.04 4.90
CA ALA A 311 20.86 14.19 4.67
C ALA A 311 22.35 13.82 4.82
N GLU A 312 22.68 12.97 5.79
CA GLU A 312 24.04 12.48 5.97
C GLU A 312 24.46 11.57 4.82
N LEU A 313 23.57 10.67 4.39
CA LEU A 313 23.83 9.78 3.27
C LEU A 313 24.15 10.56 1.99
N ARG A 314 23.39 11.62 1.69
CA ARG A 314 23.63 12.51 0.53
C ARG A 314 24.97 13.26 0.56
N ARG A 315 25.61 13.39 1.74
CA ARG A 315 26.91 14.08 1.88
C ARG A 315 28.11 13.15 1.66
N ARG A 316 27.91 11.84 1.70
CA ARG A 316 28.96 10.83 1.53
C ARG A 316 29.20 10.54 0.06
#